data_AF-A0A9D8K6L9-F1
#
_entry.id   AF-A0A9D8K6L9-F1
#
_cell.length_a   1.000
_cell.length_b   1.000
_cell.length_c   1.000
_cell.angle_alpha   90.00
_cell.angle_beta   90.00
_cell.angle_gamma   90.00
#
_symmetry.space_group_name_H-M   'P 1'
#
loop_
_entity.id
_entity.type
_entity.pdbx_description
1 polymer ?
#
loop_
_entity_poly.entity_id
_entity_poly.type
_entity_poly.pdbx_seq_one_letter_code
_entity_poly.pdbx_strand_id
1 'polypeptide(L)'
;PFGLKSAGYEGIYITGKAKKPVYLLVNNGTTEIKDAAHLWGKDTYQTQQILKEELKDIRHYVSCIGKAGEKLVPYACVINDRGRAAGRCGLGALMGSKKLKAVVVAGDKATAVADKDKLAEVTRQVREFIAGNFMSLAYREYGTMLYVDMGMFLADVPAKYFTRSVFPAEKLSGQALKQQYNVKNYACHGCPIGCGRLVKGFKKNIDEVDGPEFETTAAFGPLCWNFDFDSIIMANHLCNMHGIDTISAGVSIAFAMYLFEKGVLTERKAAMKLEWGDGKTLVKLVQMIIDQKGIGVLLGQGAKKMAEELGVNPEEAAQVKGLEIPMHDGRAFIGQSVSYATSPRGACHQRGDYYALELGGFVPEIGIMAGERAQSIGKGEPAAKYQALKDLFDTLLLCKMSPATLTQMAEALNAITGWSFSPIDLYTCGERSLNIKRAINNKLGMTRKDDRMPGIAARALAEGSSMGVTPDMDTMLKEYYAYMKWDWNTGKPTKDRLIELGLRDVAKDLWS
;
A
#
# COMPACT_ATOMS: atom_id res chain seq x y z
N PRO A 1 15.92 4.77 -0.56
CA PRO A 1 16.24 5.55 -1.78
C PRO A 1 17.44 6.49 -1.57
N PHE A 2 17.40 7.38 -0.55
CA PHE A 2 18.49 8.33 -0.26
C PHE A 2 19.86 7.64 -0.07
N GLY A 3 19.93 6.62 0.79
CA GLY A 3 21.16 5.86 0.99
C GLY A 3 21.66 5.09 -0.24
N LEU A 4 20.76 4.72 -1.16
CA LEU A 4 21.13 4.05 -2.41
C LEU A 4 21.73 5.06 -3.40
N LYS A 5 21.11 6.24 -3.52
CA LYS A 5 21.61 7.35 -4.32
C LYS A 5 22.97 7.83 -3.83
N SER A 6 23.16 7.98 -2.52
CA SER A 6 24.45 8.36 -1.94
C SER A 6 25.52 7.27 -2.05
N ALA A 7 25.13 6.00 -2.24
CA ALA A 7 26.06 4.93 -2.62
C ALA A 7 26.45 4.98 -4.12
N GLY A 8 25.77 5.80 -4.93
CA GLY A 8 26.02 5.97 -6.37
C GLY A 8 25.17 5.09 -7.28
N TYR A 9 24.01 4.61 -6.81
CA TYR A 9 23.10 3.76 -7.58
C TYR A 9 21.68 4.34 -7.63
N GLU A 10 20.97 4.17 -8.75
CA GLU A 10 19.54 4.51 -8.86
C GLU A 10 18.63 3.33 -8.48
N GLY A 11 19.11 2.10 -8.66
CA GLY A 11 18.35 0.88 -8.47
C GLY A 11 19.25 -0.34 -8.35
N ILE A 12 18.70 -1.43 -7.81
CA ILE A 12 19.36 -2.73 -7.70
C ILE A 12 18.45 -3.76 -8.34
N TYR A 13 18.97 -4.49 -9.33
CA TYR A 13 18.27 -5.58 -9.98
C TYR A 13 18.83 -6.93 -9.52
N ILE A 14 18.02 -7.74 -8.84
CA ILE A 14 18.45 -9.00 -8.21
C ILE A 14 17.85 -10.18 -8.96
N THR A 15 18.72 -10.96 -9.60
CA THR A 15 18.36 -12.20 -10.31
C THR A 15 18.87 -13.44 -9.55
N GLY A 16 18.42 -14.63 -9.97
CA GLY A 16 18.83 -15.89 -9.36
C GLY A 16 18.36 -16.08 -7.92
N LYS A 17 19.05 -16.98 -7.22
CA LYS A 17 18.80 -17.41 -5.83
C LYS A 17 20.12 -17.88 -5.19
N ALA A 18 20.40 -17.45 -3.97
CA ALA A 18 21.60 -17.88 -3.24
C ALA A 18 21.46 -19.32 -2.72
N LYS A 19 22.60 -20.03 -2.57
CA LYS A 19 22.64 -21.40 -2.00
C LYS A 19 22.31 -21.42 -0.50
N LYS A 20 22.70 -20.37 0.23
CA LYS A 20 22.47 -20.16 1.67
C LYS A 20 21.92 -18.74 1.91
N PRO A 21 21.37 -18.43 3.09
CA PRO A 21 20.98 -17.07 3.46
C PRO A 21 22.13 -16.08 3.30
N VAL A 22 21.88 -14.96 2.62
CA VAL A 22 22.84 -13.88 2.39
C VAL A 22 22.22 -12.51 2.61
N TYR A 23 23.04 -11.49 2.81
CA TYR A 23 22.65 -10.08 2.66
C TYR A 23 23.56 -9.39 1.64
N LEU A 24 23.02 -8.40 0.93
CA LEU A 24 23.78 -7.56 0.01
C LEU A 24 24.25 -6.31 0.75
N LEU A 25 25.56 -6.03 0.74
CA LEU A 25 26.13 -4.76 1.18
C LEU A 25 26.53 -3.93 -0.04
N VAL A 26 26.00 -2.73 -0.16
CA VAL A 26 26.40 -1.73 -1.14
C VAL A 26 27.04 -0.57 -0.39
N ASN A 27 28.34 -0.36 -0.58
CA ASN A 27 29.10 0.70 0.09
C ASN A 27 29.89 1.53 -0.93
N ASN A 28 29.45 2.78 -1.17
CA ASN A 28 30.16 3.74 -2.01
C ASN A 28 30.53 3.28 -3.44
N GLY A 29 29.77 2.35 -4.01
CA GLY A 29 30.03 1.78 -5.33
C GLY A 29 30.53 0.34 -5.27
N THR A 30 31.10 -0.09 -4.14
CA THR A 30 31.50 -1.49 -3.92
C THR A 30 30.27 -2.32 -3.51
N THR A 31 30.15 -3.53 -4.06
CA THR A 31 29.04 -4.44 -3.74
C THR A 31 29.59 -5.79 -3.27
N GLU A 32 29.05 -6.30 -2.16
CA GLU A 32 29.46 -7.56 -1.56
C GLU A 32 28.23 -8.38 -1.15
N ILE A 33 28.24 -9.69 -1.43
CA ILE A 33 27.24 -10.62 -0.92
C ILE A 33 27.83 -11.31 0.32
N LYS A 34 27.25 -11.03 1.48
CA LYS A 34 27.72 -11.52 2.78
C LYS A 34 26.82 -12.64 3.31
N ASP A 35 27.39 -13.52 4.13
CA ASP A 35 26.63 -14.57 4.81
C ASP A 35 25.60 -13.95 5.77
N ALA A 36 24.38 -14.49 5.78
CA ALA A 36 23.31 -14.05 6.67
C ALA A 36 22.69 -15.22 7.46
N ALA A 37 23.41 -16.32 7.66
CA ALA A 37 22.89 -17.48 8.36
C ALA A 37 22.50 -17.15 9.82
N HIS A 38 23.27 -16.27 10.47
CA HIS A 38 23.03 -15.79 11.83
C HIS A 38 21.82 -14.83 11.95
N LEU A 39 21.41 -14.21 10.84
CA LEU A 39 20.23 -13.34 10.75
C LEU A 39 18.95 -14.13 10.39
N TRP A 40 19.09 -15.28 9.74
CA TRP A 40 17.94 -16.08 9.32
C TRP A 40 17.14 -16.57 10.53
N GLY A 41 15.84 -16.35 10.52
CA GLY A 41 14.94 -16.62 11.65
C GLY A 41 14.79 -15.46 12.64
N LYS A 42 15.63 -14.41 12.55
CA LYS A 42 15.46 -13.18 13.34
C LYS A 42 14.33 -12.33 12.78
N ASP A 43 13.66 -11.59 13.66
CA ASP A 43 12.68 -10.58 13.25
C ASP A 43 13.37 -9.37 12.59
N THR A 44 12.58 -8.46 12.01
CA THR A 44 13.07 -7.30 11.25
C THR A 44 13.78 -6.28 12.14
N TYR A 45 13.34 -6.09 13.39
CA TYR A 45 13.98 -5.17 14.32
C TYR A 45 15.33 -5.70 14.79
N GLN A 46 15.38 -6.98 15.17
CA GLN A 46 16.61 -7.70 15.49
C GLN A 46 17.60 -7.68 14.32
N THR A 47 17.13 -7.97 13.10
CA THR A 47 17.97 -7.96 11.89
C THR A 47 18.60 -6.59 11.66
N GLN A 48 17.80 -5.53 11.77
CA GLN A 48 18.29 -4.16 11.63
C GLN A 48 19.29 -3.79 12.74
N GLN A 49 19.03 -4.17 13.98
CA GLN A 49 19.93 -3.86 15.10
C GLN A 49 21.26 -4.61 15.00
N ILE A 50 21.24 -5.90 14.68
CA ILE A 50 22.46 -6.71 14.50
C ILE A 50 23.33 -6.12 13.38
N LEU A 51 22.74 -5.84 12.21
CA LEU A 51 23.48 -5.22 11.11
C LEU A 51 24.01 -3.82 11.45
N LYS A 52 23.26 -3.06 12.25
CA LYS A 52 23.69 -1.75 12.76
C LYS A 52 24.92 -1.85 13.64
N GLU A 53 25.01 -2.88 14.47
CA GLU A 53 26.16 -3.14 15.35
C GLU A 53 27.35 -3.70 14.58
N GLU A 54 27.12 -4.65 13.67
CA GLU A 54 28.17 -5.26 12.82
C GLU A 54 28.85 -4.24 11.90
N LEU A 55 28.08 -3.24 11.43
CA LEU A 55 28.52 -2.22 10.48
C LEU A 55 28.57 -0.83 11.14
N LYS A 56 28.79 -0.75 12.45
CA LYS A 56 28.76 0.50 13.23
C LYS A 56 29.73 1.58 12.75
N ASP A 57 30.82 1.17 12.11
CA ASP A 57 31.88 2.06 11.63
C ASP A 57 31.52 2.75 10.30
N ILE A 58 30.39 2.36 9.68
CA ILE A 58 29.86 2.99 8.46
C ILE A 58 28.42 3.45 8.68
N ARG A 59 28.08 4.65 8.21
CA ARG A 59 26.69 5.10 8.21
C ARG A 59 25.93 4.37 7.09
N HIS A 60 24.94 3.57 7.48
CA HIS A 60 24.22 2.70 6.55
C HIS A 60 22.72 2.64 6.85
N TYR A 61 21.97 2.09 5.90
CA TYR A 61 20.52 1.89 5.96
C TYR A 61 20.21 0.45 5.59
N VAL A 62 19.23 -0.15 6.28
CA VAL A 62 18.90 -1.57 6.14
C VAL A 62 17.47 -1.73 5.66
N SER A 63 17.28 -2.51 4.58
CA SER A 63 15.99 -3.08 4.20
C SER A 63 16.07 -4.59 4.34
N CYS A 64 15.13 -5.21 5.04
CA CYS A 64 15.18 -6.63 5.39
C CYS A 64 13.82 -7.30 5.38
N ILE A 65 13.81 -8.63 5.46
CA ILE A 65 12.61 -9.44 5.65
C ILE A 65 12.58 -10.06 7.04
N GLY A 66 11.38 -10.26 7.58
CA GLY A 66 11.18 -11.08 8.76
C GLY A 66 10.87 -12.54 8.40
N LYS A 67 10.43 -13.31 9.40
CA LYS A 67 10.04 -14.72 9.26
C LYS A 67 9.00 -14.96 8.18
N ALA A 68 8.08 -14.02 7.94
CA ALA A 68 7.05 -14.20 6.91
C ALA A 68 7.66 -14.24 5.49
N GLY A 69 8.66 -13.40 5.23
CA GLY A 69 9.41 -13.45 3.98
C GLY A 69 10.22 -14.73 3.84
N GLU A 70 10.89 -15.16 4.91
CA GLU A 70 11.66 -16.42 4.94
C GLU A 70 10.79 -17.66 4.68
N LYS A 71 9.54 -17.62 5.15
CA LYS A 71 8.52 -18.68 4.97
C LYS A 71 7.66 -18.49 3.72
N LEU A 72 7.95 -17.48 2.89
CA LEU A 72 7.28 -17.24 1.62
C LEU A 72 5.77 -16.96 1.76
N VAL A 73 5.33 -16.30 2.83
CA VAL A 73 3.94 -15.86 2.98
C VAL A 73 3.60 -14.90 1.82
N PRO A 74 2.61 -15.18 0.95
CA PRO A 74 2.32 -14.40 -0.27
C PRO A 74 2.16 -12.88 -0.10
N TYR A 75 1.84 -12.41 1.10
CA TYR A 75 1.74 -10.98 1.44
C TYR A 75 2.82 -10.53 2.44
N ALA A 76 3.99 -11.17 2.42
CA ALA A 76 5.14 -10.73 3.20
C ALA A 76 5.76 -9.43 2.65
N CYS A 77 6.20 -8.57 3.57
CA CYS A 77 6.75 -7.25 3.34
C CYS A 77 8.29 -7.26 3.28
N VAL A 78 8.84 -6.22 2.66
CA VAL A 78 10.20 -5.75 2.98
C VAL A 78 10.08 -4.58 3.95
N ILE A 79 10.85 -4.62 5.03
CA ILE A 79 10.80 -3.66 6.14
C ILE A 79 12.12 -2.90 6.24
N ASN A 80 12.06 -1.59 6.45
CA ASN A 80 13.22 -0.73 6.69
C ASN A 80 12.93 0.32 7.77
N ASP A 81 13.98 1.01 8.21
CA ASP A 81 13.93 2.13 9.15
C ASP A 81 12.92 1.88 10.29
N ARG A 82 13.11 0.73 10.96
CA ARG A 82 12.18 0.10 11.90
C ARG A 82 10.94 -0.47 11.21
N GLY A 83 9.81 0.22 11.27
CA GLY A 83 8.49 -0.29 10.87
C GLY A 83 7.99 0.19 9.51
N ARG A 84 8.85 0.81 8.69
CA ARG A 84 8.45 1.27 7.35
C ARG A 84 8.38 0.08 6.40
N ALA A 85 7.28 -0.04 5.67
CA ALA A 85 6.99 -1.23 4.88
C ALA A 85 6.83 -0.93 3.39
N ALA A 86 7.56 -1.68 2.55
CA ALA A 86 7.12 -2.01 1.20
C ALA A 86 6.16 -3.21 1.33
N GLY A 87 4.91 -2.89 1.66
CA GLY A 87 4.03 -3.85 2.34
C GLY A 87 3.33 -4.87 1.46
N ARG A 88 2.76 -4.43 0.33
CA ARG A 88 1.81 -5.24 -0.44
C ARG A 88 2.46 -5.98 -1.62
N CYS A 89 1.77 -6.99 -2.13
CA CYS A 89 2.17 -7.80 -3.30
C CYS A 89 3.35 -8.75 -3.07
N GLY A 90 3.67 -9.10 -1.83
CA GLY A 90 4.55 -10.24 -1.53
C GLY A 90 6.03 -10.03 -1.86
N LEU A 91 6.51 -8.78 -1.93
CA LEU A 91 7.92 -8.51 -2.21
C LEU A 91 8.87 -9.13 -1.17
N GLY A 92 8.43 -9.25 0.09
CA GLY A 92 9.18 -9.96 1.13
C GLY A 92 9.30 -11.46 0.86
N ALA A 93 8.25 -12.09 0.33
CA ALA A 93 8.30 -13.50 -0.07
C ALA A 93 9.20 -13.70 -1.30
N LEU A 94 9.16 -12.78 -2.27
CA LEU A 94 10.07 -12.81 -3.41
C LEU A 94 11.53 -12.69 -2.93
N MET A 95 11.82 -11.76 -2.03
CA MET A 95 13.15 -11.58 -1.44
C MET A 95 13.61 -12.84 -0.66
N GLY A 96 12.73 -13.43 0.15
CA GLY A 96 12.99 -14.69 0.86
C GLY A 96 13.19 -15.89 -0.06
N SER A 97 12.48 -15.98 -1.18
CA SER A 97 12.63 -17.05 -2.17
C SER A 97 14.05 -17.11 -2.77
N LYS A 98 14.72 -15.96 -2.79
CA LYS A 98 16.11 -15.79 -3.23
C LYS A 98 17.15 -16.06 -2.13
N LYS A 99 16.70 -16.39 -0.91
CA LYS A 99 17.50 -16.46 0.32
C LYS A 99 18.24 -15.15 0.63
N LEU A 100 17.67 -14.02 0.23
CA LEU A 100 18.21 -12.69 0.51
C LEU A 100 17.54 -12.15 1.78
N LYS A 101 18.27 -12.06 2.88
CA LYS A 101 17.76 -11.60 4.18
C LYS A 101 17.65 -10.08 4.27
N ALA A 102 18.64 -9.38 3.73
CA ALA A 102 18.71 -7.92 3.77
C ALA A 102 19.46 -7.32 2.58
N VAL A 103 19.18 -6.06 2.32
CA VAL A 103 19.99 -5.15 1.50
C VAL A 103 20.41 -4.00 2.40
N VAL A 104 21.72 -3.83 2.56
CA VAL A 104 22.34 -2.76 3.33
C VAL A 104 22.99 -1.79 2.35
N VAL A 105 22.66 -0.52 2.47
CA VAL A 105 23.22 0.54 1.62
C VAL A 105 23.92 1.58 2.47
N ALA A 106 25.14 1.93 2.07
CA ALA A 106 25.98 2.93 2.70
C ALA A 106 26.60 3.80 1.62
N GLY A 107 26.60 5.11 1.85
CA GLY A 107 27.33 6.04 1.00
C GLY A 107 27.15 7.49 1.37
N ASP A 108 28.08 8.30 0.91
CA ASP A 108 28.24 9.72 1.24
C ASP A 108 28.36 10.61 0.00
N LYS A 109 28.15 10.06 -1.20
CA LYS A 109 28.21 10.84 -2.45
C LYS A 109 27.09 11.88 -2.48
N ALA A 110 27.47 13.12 -2.75
CA ALA A 110 26.54 14.18 -3.07
C ALA A 110 25.93 13.96 -4.47
N THR A 111 24.64 14.23 -4.62
CA THR A 111 23.97 14.20 -5.92
C THR A 111 24.22 15.52 -6.65
N ALA A 112 24.62 15.45 -7.92
CA ALA A 112 24.76 16.63 -8.76
C ALA A 112 23.37 17.24 -9.04
N VAL A 113 23.31 18.57 -9.05
CA VAL A 113 22.11 19.37 -9.29
C VAL A 113 22.46 20.44 -10.31
N ALA A 114 21.68 20.55 -11.38
CA ALA A 114 21.94 21.47 -12.49
C ALA A 114 21.78 22.94 -12.07
N ASP A 115 20.71 23.27 -11.34
CA ASP A 115 20.43 24.62 -10.83
C ASP A 115 20.08 24.57 -9.35
N LYS A 116 21.07 24.87 -8.49
CA LYS A 116 20.93 24.81 -7.03
C LYS A 116 20.06 25.94 -6.49
N ASP A 117 20.14 27.13 -7.08
CA ASP A 117 19.41 28.31 -6.60
C ASP A 117 17.93 28.16 -6.91
N LYS A 118 17.59 27.71 -8.13
CA LYS A 118 16.22 27.41 -8.49
C LYS A 118 15.65 26.26 -7.68
N LEU A 119 16.42 25.20 -7.44
CA LEU A 119 15.97 24.10 -6.58
C LEU A 119 15.70 24.57 -5.15
N ALA A 120 16.55 25.44 -4.59
CA ALA A 120 16.35 25.99 -3.26
C ALA A 120 15.08 26.85 -3.18
N GLU A 121 14.84 27.68 -4.19
CA GLU A 121 13.62 28.50 -4.32
C GLU A 121 12.36 27.62 -4.33
N VAL A 122 12.29 26.66 -5.25
CA VAL A 122 11.13 25.76 -5.41
C VAL A 122 10.92 24.93 -4.14
N THR A 123 12.00 24.42 -3.54
CA THR A 123 11.93 23.65 -2.30
C THR A 123 11.35 24.48 -1.15
N ARG A 124 11.73 25.76 -1.05
CA ARG A 124 11.18 26.67 -0.03
C ARG A 124 9.67 26.86 -0.23
N GLN A 125 9.24 27.18 -1.45
CA GLN A 125 7.83 27.36 -1.79
C GLN A 125 6.99 26.12 -1.48
N VAL A 126 7.46 24.95 -1.91
CA VAL A 126 6.79 23.66 -1.66
C VAL A 126 6.73 23.38 -0.15
N ARG A 127 7.80 23.61 0.60
CA ARG A 127 7.80 23.41 2.06
C ARG A 127 6.81 24.32 2.78
N GLU A 128 6.76 25.59 2.41
CA GLU A 128 5.80 26.56 2.98
C GLU A 128 4.35 26.14 2.67
N PHE A 129 4.08 25.75 1.42
CA PHE A 129 2.78 25.25 1.00
C PHE A 129 2.36 24.00 1.79
N ILE A 130 3.27 23.01 1.93
CA ILE A 130 2.99 21.81 2.71
C ILE A 130 2.76 22.14 4.19
N ALA A 131 3.56 23.05 4.76
CA ALA A 131 3.46 23.40 6.18
C ALA A 131 2.18 24.16 6.53
N GLY A 132 1.67 24.98 5.62
CA GLY A 132 0.42 25.74 5.77
C GLY A 132 -0.84 24.97 5.37
N ASN A 133 -0.72 23.82 4.71
CA ASN A 133 -1.86 23.02 4.27
C ASN A 133 -2.57 22.34 5.45
N PHE A 134 -3.91 22.49 5.51
CA PHE A 134 -4.74 21.93 6.59
C PHE A 134 -4.58 20.41 6.76
N MET A 135 -4.57 19.65 5.66
CA MET A 135 -4.41 18.19 5.72
C MET A 135 -3.03 17.80 6.25
N SER A 136 -1.97 18.53 5.88
CA SER A 136 -0.63 18.31 6.44
C SER A 136 -0.58 18.53 7.95
N LEU A 137 -1.28 19.55 8.46
CA LEU A 137 -1.39 19.80 9.91
C LEU A 137 -2.14 18.66 10.61
N ALA A 138 -3.24 18.20 10.03
CA ALA A 138 -4.00 17.07 10.56
C ALA A 138 -3.18 15.76 10.56
N TYR A 139 -2.43 15.48 9.49
CA TYR A 139 -1.50 14.34 9.44
C TYR A 139 -0.38 14.45 10.48
N ARG A 140 0.14 15.65 10.75
CA ARG A 140 1.15 15.85 11.80
C ARG A 140 0.58 15.52 13.18
N GLU A 141 -0.64 15.98 13.43
CA GLU A 141 -1.27 15.90 14.75
C GLU A 141 -1.76 14.48 15.08
N TYR A 142 -2.43 13.82 14.14
CA TYR A 142 -3.11 12.54 14.35
C TYR A 142 -2.52 11.39 13.52
N GLY A 143 -1.57 11.65 12.61
CA GLY A 143 -1.13 10.66 11.63
C GLY A 143 -2.25 10.35 10.64
N THR A 144 -2.17 9.19 9.99
CA THR A 144 -3.25 8.72 9.10
C THR A 144 -4.55 8.40 9.86
N MET A 145 -4.45 8.16 11.17
CA MET A 145 -5.56 7.89 12.07
C MET A 145 -6.59 9.03 12.19
N LEU A 146 -6.32 10.21 11.62
CA LEU A 146 -7.31 11.28 11.46
C LEU A 146 -8.57 10.82 10.69
N TYR A 147 -8.43 9.75 9.90
CA TYR A 147 -9.46 9.35 8.94
C TYR A 147 -10.48 8.36 9.51
N VAL A 148 -10.26 7.72 10.67
CA VAL A 148 -11.13 6.61 11.13
C VAL A 148 -12.58 7.05 11.36
N ASP A 149 -12.77 8.12 12.10
CA ASP A 149 -14.08 8.68 12.45
C ASP A 149 -14.73 9.40 11.27
N MET A 150 -13.96 10.17 10.50
CA MET A 150 -14.45 10.77 9.25
C MET A 150 -14.90 9.69 8.26
N GLY A 151 -14.10 8.64 8.08
CA GLY A 151 -14.39 7.54 7.17
C GLY A 151 -15.60 6.72 7.62
N MET A 152 -15.79 6.49 8.92
CA MET A 152 -17.04 5.89 9.44
C MET A 152 -18.26 6.76 9.11
N PHE A 153 -18.18 8.07 9.36
CA PHE A 153 -19.27 9.00 9.07
C PHE A 153 -19.66 9.01 7.58
N LEU A 154 -18.67 8.88 6.70
CA LEU A 154 -18.86 8.81 5.25
C LEU A 154 -19.17 7.39 4.74
N ALA A 155 -19.27 6.40 5.63
CA ALA A 155 -19.43 4.98 5.35
C ALA A 155 -18.30 4.34 4.51
N ASP A 156 -17.12 4.96 4.50
CA ASP A 156 -15.94 4.54 3.75
C ASP A 156 -15.10 3.49 4.47
N VAL A 157 -15.11 3.48 5.80
CA VAL A 157 -14.36 2.45 6.54
C VAL A 157 -15.21 1.18 6.62
N PRO A 158 -14.78 0.07 5.98
CA PRO A 158 -15.55 -1.17 6.03
C PRO A 158 -15.48 -1.79 7.43
N ALA A 159 -16.61 -2.34 7.87
CA ALA A 159 -16.72 -3.03 9.15
C ALA A 159 -17.34 -4.42 8.99
N LYS A 160 -17.01 -5.31 9.93
CA LYS A 160 -17.49 -6.70 9.98
C LYS A 160 -17.43 -7.39 8.61
N TYR A 161 -16.22 -7.46 8.04
CA TYR A 161 -15.95 -7.99 6.69
C TYR A 161 -16.80 -7.39 5.57
N PHE A 162 -16.72 -6.07 5.38
CA PHE A 162 -17.42 -5.34 4.31
C PHE A 162 -18.96 -5.50 4.32
N THR A 163 -19.55 -6.03 5.38
CA THR A 163 -21.01 -6.17 5.51
C THR A 163 -21.65 -5.02 6.28
N ARG A 164 -20.83 -4.17 6.89
CA ARG A 164 -21.22 -3.02 7.71
C ARG A 164 -20.33 -1.82 7.44
N SER A 165 -20.79 -0.65 7.84
CA SER A 165 -20.03 0.61 7.75
C SER A 165 -20.21 1.50 8.98
N VAL A 166 -21.15 1.16 9.88
CA VAL A 166 -21.37 1.90 11.13
C VAL A 166 -20.77 1.12 12.31
N PHE A 167 -19.90 1.80 13.06
CA PHE A 167 -19.20 1.22 14.21
C PHE A 167 -18.79 2.33 15.20
N PRO A 168 -18.45 2.00 16.47
CA PRO A 168 -18.02 2.98 17.47
C PRO A 168 -16.62 3.55 17.17
N ALA A 169 -16.53 4.45 16.18
CA ALA A 169 -15.28 5.03 15.72
C ALA A 169 -14.56 5.86 16.79
N GLU A 170 -15.30 6.41 17.76
CA GLU A 170 -14.75 7.15 18.90
C GLU A 170 -13.79 6.32 19.76
N LYS A 171 -13.90 4.98 19.70
CA LYS A 171 -12.96 4.08 20.39
C LYS A 171 -11.62 3.93 19.68
N LEU A 172 -11.58 4.18 18.37
CA LEU A 172 -10.44 3.89 17.51
C LEU A 172 -9.90 5.11 16.73
N SER A 173 -10.37 6.32 17.03
CA SER A 173 -9.92 7.54 16.37
C SER A 173 -8.46 7.89 16.72
N GLY A 174 -7.82 8.75 15.91
CA GLY A 174 -6.51 9.28 16.22
C GLY A 174 -6.46 10.04 17.57
N GLN A 175 -7.57 10.67 17.96
CA GLN A 175 -7.71 11.30 19.27
C GLN A 175 -7.72 10.26 20.40
N ALA A 176 -8.50 9.19 20.25
CA ALA A 176 -8.57 8.10 21.25
C ALA A 176 -7.20 7.45 21.46
N LEU A 177 -6.44 7.22 20.38
CA LEU A 177 -5.07 6.69 20.47
C LEU A 177 -4.15 7.58 21.33
N LYS A 178 -4.20 8.91 21.12
CA LYS A 178 -3.37 9.87 21.88
C LYS A 178 -3.82 10.04 23.33
N GLN A 179 -5.10 9.84 23.63
CA GLN A 179 -5.62 9.90 25.00
C GLN A 179 -5.23 8.66 25.82
N GLN A 180 -5.17 7.49 25.18
CA GLN A 180 -4.90 6.22 25.86
C GLN A 180 -3.41 5.88 25.93
N TYR A 181 -2.60 6.36 24.98
CA TYR A 181 -1.18 6.00 24.87
C TYR A 181 -0.26 7.22 24.72
N ASN A 182 1.01 7.06 25.12
CA ASN A 182 2.05 8.05 24.86
C ASN A 182 2.51 7.98 23.40
N VAL A 183 1.89 8.77 22.54
CA VAL A 183 2.18 8.81 21.10
C VAL A 183 3.12 9.97 20.77
N LYS A 184 4.24 9.67 20.10
CA LYS A 184 5.12 10.65 19.46
C LYS A 184 4.96 10.61 17.94
N ASN A 185 5.24 11.74 17.30
CA ASN A 185 5.32 11.84 15.85
C ASN A 185 6.76 11.70 15.36
N TYR A 186 6.94 11.20 14.14
CA TYR A 186 8.23 11.22 13.45
C TYR A 186 8.04 11.38 11.93
N ALA A 187 9.10 11.82 11.25
CA ALA A 187 9.09 12.11 9.83
C ALA A 187 9.98 11.14 9.05
N CYS A 188 9.58 10.82 7.82
CA CYS A 188 10.49 10.28 6.83
C CYS A 188 11.58 11.31 6.49
N HIS A 189 12.69 10.86 5.93
CA HIS A 189 13.80 11.75 5.56
C HIS A 189 13.32 12.90 4.66
N GLY A 190 13.63 14.15 5.04
CA GLY A 190 13.29 15.36 4.31
C GLY A 190 11.80 15.79 4.37
N CYS A 191 10.94 15.04 5.05
CA CYS A 191 9.50 15.31 5.08
C CYS A 191 9.13 16.39 6.13
N PRO A 192 8.42 17.46 5.76
CA PRO A 192 7.97 18.49 6.70
C PRO A 192 6.65 18.11 7.42
N ILE A 193 5.96 17.03 7.02
CA ILE A 193 4.66 16.65 7.59
C ILE A 193 4.85 15.96 8.95
N GLY A 194 5.58 14.84 8.98
CA GLY A 194 5.78 14.04 10.19
C GLY A 194 4.57 13.20 10.58
N CYS A 195 4.01 12.43 9.64
CA CYS A 195 2.80 11.64 9.86
C CYS A 195 2.99 10.38 10.72
N GLY A 196 4.22 9.84 10.81
CA GLY A 196 4.49 8.57 11.48
C GLY A 196 4.16 8.60 12.97
N ARG A 197 3.60 7.51 13.50
CA ARG A 197 3.24 7.37 14.92
C ARG A 197 4.20 6.43 15.65
N LEU A 198 4.60 6.81 16.86
CA LEU A 198 5.42 5.97 17.73
C LEU A 198 4.75 5.90 19.10
N VAL A 199 4.19 4.73 19.43
CA VAL A 199 3.65 4.46 20.77
C VAL A 199 4.80 4.10 21.70
N LYS A 200 4.92 4.80 22.83
CA LYS A 200 5.97 4.59 23.84
C LYS A 200 5.42 3.94 25.11
N GLY A 201 6.19 3.02 25.68
CA GLY A 201 5.86 2.30 26.92
C GLY A 201 4.61 1.43 26.77
N PHE A 202 4.42 0.79 25.61
CA PHE A 202 3.19 0.06 25.30
C PHE A 202 2.95 -1.10 26.28
N LYS A 203 3.96 -1.95 26.52
CA LYS A 203 3.93 -3.01 27.54
C LYS A 203 5.32 -3.14 28.17
N LYS A 204 5.43 -3.82 29.33
CA LYS A 204 6.68 -3.97 30.10
C LYS A 204 7.91 -4.40 29.28
N ASN A 205 7.72 -5.16 28.21
CA ASN A 205 8.79 -5.67 27.35
C ASN A 205 8.71 -5.13 25.91
N ILE A 206 7.89 -4.10 25.67
CA ILE A 206 7.67 -3.47 24.37
C ILE A 206 7.66 -1.95 24.60
N ASP A 207 8.85 -1.36 24.56
CA ASP A 207 9.04 0.05 24.84
C ASP A 207 8.56 0.94 23.71
N GLU A 208 8.64 0.49 22.46
CA GLU A 208 8.32 1.29 21.28
C GLU A 208 7.63 0.46 20.19
N VAL A 209 6.50 0.97 19.69
CA VAL A 209 5.76 0.40 18.55
C VAL A 209 5.57 1.47 17.47
N ASP A 210 6.07 1.19 16.27
CA ASP A 210 5.81 2.02 15.08
C ASP A 210 4.36 1.83 14.60
N GLY A 211 3.62 2.91 14.38
CA GLY A 211 2.20 2.89 14.05
C GLY A 211 1.29 2.84 15.30
N PRO A 212 0.06 2.30 15.17
CA PRO A 212 -0.54 1.83 13.92
C PRO A 212 -0.89 2.98 12.97
N GLU A 213 -0.94 2.67 11.68
CA GLU A 213 -1.52 3.54 10.65
C GLU A 213 -3.02 3.24 10.49
N PHE A 214 -3.77 4.12 9.82
CA PHE A 214 -5.20 3.99 9.54
C PHE A 214 -5.59 2.61 8.99
N GLU A 215 -4.94 2.18 7.91
CA GLU A 215 -5.22 0.89 7.25
C GLU A 215 -5.05 -0.29 8.20
N THR A 216 -4.02 -0.27 9.04
CA THR A 216 -3.78 -1.31 10.04
C THR A 216 -4.87 -1.31 11.11
N THR A 217 -5.21 -0.13 11.64
CA THR A 217 -6.27 -0.02 12.65
C THR A 217 -7.62 -0.41 12.09
N ALA A 218 -7.95 -0.02 10.87
CA ALA A 218 -9.21 -0.37 10.24
C ALA A 218 -9.30 -1.88 9.92
N ALA A 219 -8.21 -2.49 9.43
CA ALA A 219 -8.18 -3.91 9.08
C ALA A 219 -8.25 -4.85 10.30
N PHE A 220 -7.59 -4.53 11.40
CA PHE A 220 -7.66 -5.32 12.65
C PHE A 220 -8.71 -4.85 13.64
N GLY A 221 -9.34 -3.70 13.37
CA GLY A 221 -10.36 -3.10 14.21
C GLY A 221 -11.76 -3.32 13.67
N PRO A 222 -12.43 -2.29 13.09
CA PRO A 222 -13.80 -2.38 12.57
C PRO A 222 -14.04 -3.54 11.63
N LEU A 223 -13.09 -3.86 10.73
CA LEU A 223 -13.25 -4.97 9.79
C LEU A 223 -13.37 -6.32 10.51
N CYS A 224 -12.65 -6.51 11.63
CA CYS A 224 -12.72 -7.67 12.51
C CYS A 224 -13.72 -7.50 13.68
N TRP A 225 -14.53 -6.43 13.65
CA TRP A 225 -15.43 -6.01 14.73
C TRP A 225 -14.74 -5.88 16.11
N ASN A 226 -13.47 -5.51 16.10
CA ASN A 226 -12.62 -5.36 17.27
C ASN A 226 -12.40 -3.87 17.56
N PHE A 227 -12.63 -3.44 18.81
CA PHE A 227 -12.50 -2.04 19.22
C PHE A 227 -11.53 -1.87 20.39
N ASP A 228 -10.58 -2.79 20.50
CA ASP A 228 -9.54 -2.79 21.53
C ASP A 228 -8.18 -2.41 20.93
N PHE A 229 -7.65 -1.25 21.32
CA PHE A 229 -6.35 -0.79 20.84
C PHE A 229 -5.20 -1.71 21.28
N ASP A 230 -5.29 -2.37 22.42
CA ASP A 230 -4.21 -3.24 22.92
C ASP A 230 -3.96 -4.40 21.94
N SER A 231 -5.02 -5.07 21.49
CA SER A 231 -4.92 -6.12 20.47
C SER A 231 -4.51 -5.58 19.10
N ILE A 232 -5.01 -4.41 18.68
CA ILE A 232 -4.67 -3.79 17.38
C ILE A 232 -3.19 -3.38 17.32
N ILE A 233 -2.68 -2.70 18.36
CA ILE A 233 -1.28 -2.28 18.45
C ILE A 233 -0.36 -3.50 18.52
N MET A 234 -0.76 -4.55 19.25
CA MET A 234 -0.01 -5.80 19.29
C MET A 234 0.03 -6.51 17.92
N ALA A 235 -1.11 -6.62 17.22
CA ALA A 235 -1.17 -7.19 15.88
C ALA A 235 -0.30 -6.42 14.89
N ASN A 236 -0.36 -5.08 14.93
CA ASN A 236 0.51 -4.20 14.17
C ASN A 236 1.99 -4.45 14.46
N HIS A 237 2.37 -4.52 15.73
CA HIS A 237 3.75 -4.76 16.16
C HIS A 237 4.28 -6.11 15.64
N LEU A 238 3.49 -7.17 15.76
CA LEU A 238 3.82 -8.49 15.23
C LEU A 238 4.01 -8.47 13.71
N CYS A 239 3.15 -7.75 12.98
CA CYS A 239 3.27 -7.60 11.53
C CYS A 239 4.56 -6.86 11.14
N ASN A 240 4.92 -5.79 11.85
CA ASN A 240 6.17 -5.07 11.61
C ASN A 240 7.39 -5.95 11.88
N MET A 241 7.42 -6.64 13.03
CA MET A 241 8.51 -7.55 13.41
C MET A 241 8.72 -8.65 12.38
N HIS A 242 7.65 -9.22 11.84
CA HIS A 242 7.77 -10.40 10.98
C HIS A 242 7.62 -10.10 9.48
N GLY A 243 7.38 -8.85 9.12
CA GLY A 243 7.25 -8.37 7.76
C GLY A 243 5.98 -8.92 7.10
N ILE A 244 4.82 -8.53 7.60
CA ILE A 244 3.49 -8.95 7.10
C ILE A 244 2.65 -7.73 6.70
N ASP A 245 1.95 -7.82 5.58
CA ASP A 245 0.99 -6.81 5.15
C ASP A 245 -0.23 -6.84 6.08
N THR A 246 -0.42 -5.77 6.85
CA THR A 246 -1.49 -5.65 7.84
C THR A 246 -2.87 -5.68 7.19
N ILE A 247 -3.01 -5.13 5.98
CA ILE A 247 -4.28 -5.12 5.24
C ILE A 247 -4.66 -6.54 4.87
N SER A 248 -3.76 -7.24 4.18
CA SER A 248 -4.03 -8.59 3.68
C SER A 248 -4.21 -9.60 4.82
N ALA A 249 -3.46 -9.45 5.91
CA ALA A 249 -3.65 -10.25 7.12
C ALA A 249 -5.02 -9.97 7.80
N GLY A 250 -5.37 -8.69 7.99
CA GLY A 250 -6.65 -8.31 8.61
C GLY A 250 -7.86 -8.74 7.78
N VAL A 251 -7.83 -8.54 6.46
CA VAL A 251 -8.89 -9.00 5.54
C VAL A 251 -9.01 -10.52 5.54
N SER A 252 -7.90 -11.26 5.57
CA SER A 252 -7.93 -12.73 5.65
C SER A 252 -8.53 -13.23 6.96
N ILE A 253 -8.18 -12.60 8.09
CA ILE A 253 -8.75 -12.94 9.40
C ILE A 253 -10.25 -12.62 9.43
N ALA A 254 -10.65 -11.42 8.99
CA ALA A 254 -12.05 -11.03 8.93
C ALA A 254 -12.86 -11.94 8.00
N PHE A 255 -12.28 -12.40 6.89
CA PHE A 255 -12.94 -13.36 5.99
C PHE A 255 -13.17 -14.71 6.69
N ALA A 256 -12.18 -15.20 7.45
CA ALA A 256 -12.35 -16.44 8.20
C ALA A 256 -13.43 -16.32 9.30
N MET A 257 -13.48 -15.19 10.01
CA MET A 257 -14.57 -14.90 10.97
C MET A 257 -15.94 -14.87 10.27
N TYR A 258 -16.02 -14.25 9.09
CA TYR A 258 -17.25 -14.24 8.28
C TYR A 258 -17.68 -15.64 7.85
N LEU A 259 -16.76 -16.45 7.34
CA LEU A 259 -17.07 -17.84 6.97
C LEU A 259 -17.43 -18.71 8.16
N PHE A 260 -16.88 -18.41 9.34
CA PHE A 260 -17.23 -19.08 10.58
C PHE A 260 -18.65 -18.74 11.03
N GLU A 261 -19.03 -17.46 11.01
CA GLU A 261 -20.40 -17.00 11.29
C GLU A 261 -21.42 -17.63 10.32
N LYS A 262 -21.02 -17.83 9.04
CA LYS A 262 -21.86 -18.50 8.03
C LYS A 262 -21.88 -20.04 8.15
N GLY A 263 -21.12 -20.63 9.08
CA GLY A 263 -21.02 -22.09 9.25
C GLY A 263 -20.21 -22.82 8.17
N VAL A 264 -19.56 -22.08 7.25
CA VAL A 264 -18.72 -22.65 6.18
C VAL A 264 -17.37 -23.11 6.75
N LEU A 265 -16.77 -22.27 7.61
CA LEU A 265 -15.57 -22.61 8.35
C LEU A 265 -15.95 -23.07 9.76
N THR A 266 -15.79 -24.36 10.05
CA THR A 266 -16.18 -24.92 11.36
C THR A 266 -15.04 -24.85 12.39
N GLU A 267 -15.37 -24.88 13.69
CA GLU A 267 -14.40 -24.99 14.79
C GLU A 267 -13.46 -26.20 14.62
N ARG A 268 -13.96 -27.33 14.11
CA ARG A 268 -13.13 -28.51 13.81
C ARG A 268 -12.03 -28.20 12.78
N LYS A 269 -12.35 -27.43 11.73
CA LYS A 269 -11.39 -27.05 10.68
C LYS A 269 -10.43 -25.96 11.16
N ALA A 270 -10.91 -25.01 11.95
CA ALA A 270 -10.09 -23.93 12.51
C ALA A 270 -9.27 -24.35 13.74
N ALA A 271 -9.65 -25.46 14.39
CA ALA A 271 -9.17 -25.91 15.69
C ALA A 271 -9.34 -24.87 16.83
N MET A 272 -10.25 -23.91 16.64
CA MET A 272 -10.62 -22.87 17.60
C MET A 272 -11.89 -22.15 17.14
N LYS A 273 -12.53 -21.43 18.07
CA LYS A 273 -13.60 -20.49 17.75
C LYS A 273 -13.05 -19.21 17.12
N LEU A 274 -13.81 -18.63 16.19
CA LEU A 274 -13.46 -17.38 15.49
C LEU A 274 -14.57 -16.35 15.69
N GLU A 275 -14.78 -15.96 16.96
CA GLU A 275 -15.81 -15.00 17.34
C GLU A 275 -15.39 -13.57 16.99
N TRP A 276 -16.34 -12.78 16.48
CA TRP A 276 -16.14 -11.37 16.17
C TRP A 276 -15.74 -10.56 17.42
N GLY A 277 -14.77 -9.66 17.27
CA GLY A 277 -14.32 -8.79 18.36
C GLY A 277 -13.44 -9.43 19.43
N ASP A 278 -13.08 -10.71 19.31
CA ASP A 278 -12.09 -11.33 20.20
C ASP A 278 -10.66 -10.92 19.82
N GLY A 279 -10.19 -9.82 20.41
CA GLY A 279 -8.83 -9.29 20.20
C GLY A 279 -7.72 -10.27 20.58
N LYS A 280 -7.93 -11.17 21.56
CA LYS A 280 -6.91 -12.18 21.93
C LYS A 280 -6.78 -13.23 20.85
N THR A 281 -7.92 -13.70 20.32
CA THR A 281 -7.94 -14.62 19.18
C THR A 281 -7.33 -13.97 17.94
N LEU A 282 -7.64 -12.71 17.65
CA LEU A 282 -7.05 -11.97 16.53
C LEU A 282 -5.51 -11.95 16.59
N VAL A 283 -4.94 -11.56 17.73
CA VAL A 283 -3.47 -11.55 17.93
C VAL A 283 -2.88 -12.96 17.76
N LYS A 284 -3.56 -13.98 18.29
CA LYS A 284 -3.14 -15.38 18.12
C LYS A 284 -3.16 -15.81 16.65
N LEU A 285 -4.16 -15.41 15.87
CA LEU A 285 -4.23 -15.73 14.44
C LEU A 285 -3.08 -15.07 13.66
N VAL A 286 -2.72 -13.82 13.98
CA VAL A 286 -1.52 -13.17 13.42
C VAL A 286 -0.25 -13.97 13.74
N GLN A 287 -0.09 -14.42 14.99
CA GLN A 287 1.03 -15.28 15.38
C GLN A 287 1.04 -16.60 14.59
N MET A 288 -0.13 -17.21 14.37
CA MET A 288 -0.24 -18.45 13.60
C MET A 288 0.09 -18.24 12.11
N ILE A 289 -0.22 -17.08 11.53
CA ILE A 289 0.22 -16.69 10.17
C ILE A 289 1.75 -16.58 10.14
N ILE A 290 2.38 -15.91 11.10
CA ILE A 290 3.85 -15.81 11.20
C ILE A 290 4.48 -17.20 11.33
N ASP A 291 3.87 -18.04 12.17
CA ASP A 291 4.38 -19.37 12.44
C ASP A 291 4.10 -20.36 11.32
N GLN A 292 3.18 -20.03 10.39
CA GLN A 292 2.64 -20.93 9.38
C GLN A 292 2.20 -22.26 10.02
N LYS A 293 1.33 -22.16 11.05
CA LYS A 293 0.82 -23.31 11.82
C LYS A 293 -0.71 -23.30 11.91
N GLY A 294 -1.32 -24.48 11.85
CA GLY A 294 -2.77 -24.66 11.92
C GLY A 294 -3.49 -23.83 10.86
N ILE A 295 -4.59 -23.16 11.24
CA ILE A 295 -5.33 -22.25 10.35
C ILE A 295 -4.48 -21.08 9.81
N GLY A 296 -3.37 -20.75 10.48
CA GLY A 296 -2.44 -19.71 10.03
C GLY A 296 -1.78 -20.00 8.67
N VAL A 297 -1.69 -21.27 8.26
CA VAL A 297 -1.22 -21.65 6.91
C VAL A 297 -2.22 -21.15 5.86
N LEU A 298 -3.51 -21.43 6.06
CA LEU A 298 -4.59 -21.03 5.17
C LEU A 298 -4.76 -19.51 5.14
N LEU A 299 -4.83 -18.87 6.31
CA LEU A 299 -4.88 -17.40 6.42
C LEU A 299 -3.67 -16.75 5.74
N GLY A 300 -2.50 -17.38 5.87
CA GLY A 300 -1.24 -17.01 5.22
C GLY A 300 -1.34 -16.89 3.70
N GLN A 301 -2.26 -17.61 3.05
CA GLN A 301 -2.39 -17.64 1.60
C GLN A 301 -3.19 -16.47 1.00
N GLY A 302 -3.91 -15.70 1.82
CA GLY A 302 -4.77 -14.59 1.38
C GLY A 302 -6.20 -15.02 1.07
N ALA A 303 -7.10 -14.04 0.93
CA ALA A 303 -8.54 -14.25 0.80
C ALA A 303 -8.91 -15.04 -0.46
N LYS A 304 -8.24 -14.78 -1.59
CA LYS A 304 -8.50 -15.49 -2.85
C LYS A 304 -8.27 -16.99 -2.71
N LYS A 305 -7.06 -17.38 -2.29
CA LYS A 305 -6.69 -18.79 -2.12
C LYS A 305 -7.49 -19.45 -1.02
N MET A 306 -7.80 -18.74 0.06
CA MET A 306 -8.66 -19.26 1.11
C MET A 306 -10.06 -19.60 0.60
N ALA A 307 -10.66 -18.75 -0.26
CA ALA A 307 -11.93 -19.09 -0.90
C ALA A 307 -11.84 -20.33 -1.80
N GLU A 308 -10.78 -20.42 -2.61
CA GLU A 308 -10.52 -21.56 -3.49
C GLU A 308 -10.38 -22.87 -2.69
N GLU A 309 -9.55 -22.88 -1.65
CA GLU A 309 -9.30 -24.07 -0.81
C GLU A 309 -10.54 -24.51 0.00
N LEU A 310 -11.40 -23.58 0.38
CA LEU A 310 -12.62 -23.86 1.13
C LEU A 310 -13.85 -24.11 0.24
N GLY A 311 -13.72 -23.99 -1.09
CA GLY A 311 -14.84 -24.13 -2.03
C GLY A 311 -15.89 -23.03 -1.90
N VAL A 312 -15.48 -21.83 -1.49
CA VAL A 312 -16.36 -20.66 -1.32
C VAL A 312 -16.52 -19.95 -2.66
N ASN A 313 -17.71 -19.38 -2.89
CA ASN A 313 -17.95 -18.52 -4.04
C ASN A 313 -16.90 -17.39 -4.11
N PRO A 314 -16.15 -17.23 -5.22
CA PRO A 314 -15.15 -16.18 -5.35
C PRO A 314 -15.66 -14.75 -5.12
N GLU A 315 -16.96 -14.51 -5.32
CA GLU A 315 -17.61 -13.21 -5.07
C GLU A 315 -17.67 -12.82 -3.59
N GLU A 316 -17.47 -13.78 -2.68
CA GLU A 316 -17.39 -13.53 -1.24
C GLU A 316 -15.98 -13.15 -0.78
N ALA A 317 -14.93 -13.35 -1.61
CA ALA A 317 -13.57 -12.96 -1.28
C ALA A 317 -13.32 -11.49 -1.65
N ALA A 318 -13.13 -10.64 -0.64
CA ALA A 318 -12.85 -9.20 -0.80
C ALA A 318 -11.43 -8.94 -1.37
N GLN A 319 -11.24 -9.21 -2.66
CA GLN A 319 -9.99 -9.04 -3.39
C GLN A 319 -10.22 -8.63 -4.84
N VAL A 320 -9.23 -7.97 -5.43
CA VAL A 320 -9.13 -7.76 -6.89
C VAL A 320 -7.75 -8.24 -7.35
N LYS A 321 -7.72 -9.14 -8.35
CA LYS A 321 -6.49 -9.73 -8.92
C LYS A 321 -5.57 -10.42 -7.90
N GLY A 322 -6.18 -11.03 -6.88
CA GLY A 322 -5.50 -11.72 -5.80
C GLY A 322 -5.00 -10.81 -4.67
N LEU A 323 -5.26 -9.51 -4.72
CA LEU A 323 -4.88 -8.58 -3.66
C LEU A 323 -6.12 -8.11 -2.88
N GLU A 324 -6.06 -8.22 -1.56
CA GLU A 324 -7.15 -7.86 -0.65
C GLU A 324 -7.54 -6.38 -0.77
N ILE A 325 -8.85 -6.10 -0.67
CA ILE A 325 -9.38 -4.73 -0.72
C ILE A 325 -8.95 -3.96 0.55
N PRO A 326 -8.39 -2.74 0.42
CA PRO A 326 -7.97 -1.93 1.56
C PRO A 326 -9.15 -1.17 2.20
N MET A 327 -8.89 -0.38 3.24
CA MET A 327 -9.91 0.12 4.16
C MET A 327 -10.65 1.38 3.68
N HIS A 328 -10.85 1.49 2.37
CA HIS A 328 -11.69 2.50 1.72
C HIS A 328 -12.71 1.79 0.83
N ASP A 329 -13.98 1.89 1.19
CA ASP A 329 -15.11 1.19 0.61
C ASP A 329 -15.59 1.87 -0.67
N GLY A 330 -15.51 1.15 -1.78
CA GLY A 330 -15.93 1.64 -3.09
C GLY A 330 -17.42 2.00 -3.18
N ARG A 331 -18.25 1.62 -2.20
CA ARG A 331 -19.66 2.03 -2.12
C ARG A 331 -19.85 3.42 -1.51
N ALA A 332 -18.89 3.89 -0.71
CA ALA A 332 -18.86 5.25 -0.19
C ALA A 332 -18.27 6.24 -1.21
N PHE A 333 -17.36 5.75 -2.05
CA PHE A 333 -16.65 6.51 -3.07
C PHE A 333 -16.60 5.72 -4.37
N ILE A 334 -17.59 5.91 -5.25
CA ILE A 334 -17.82 5.03 -6.41
C ILE A 334 -16.61 4.98 -7.34
N GLY A 335 -15.92 6.11 -7.57
CA GLY A 335 -14.72 6.12 -8.42
C GLY A 335 -13.53 5.36 -7.83
N GLN A 336 -13.54 5.07 -6.52
CA GLN A 336 -12.55 4.16 -5.91
C GLN A 336 -12.72 2.71 -6.42
N SER A 337 -13.95 2.30 -6.75
CA SER A 337 -14.24 0.96 -7.28
C SER A 337 -13.55 0.72 -8.62
N VAL A 338 -13.65 1.66 -9.57
CA VAL A 338 -12.94 1.55 -10.85
C VAL A 338 -11.43 1.61 -10.66
N SER A 339 -10.94 2.44 -9.72
CA SER A 339 -9.51 2.51 -9.41
C SER A 339 -8.95 1.18 -8.88
N TYR A 340 -9.67 0.49 -7.99
CA TYR A 340 -9.29 -0.85 -7.57
C TYR A 340 -9.35 -1.86 -8.70
N ALA A 341 -10.44 -1.84 -9.48
CA ALA A 341 -10.66 -2.75 -10.58
C ALA A 341 -9.55 -2.64 -11.63
N THR A 342 -9.10 -1.44 -12.01
CA THR A 342 -8.12 -1.22 -13.09
C THR A 342 -6.67 -1.17 -12.62
N SER A 343 -6.42 -1.05 -11.31
CA SER A 343 -5.07 -0.98 -10.73
C SER A 343 -4.15 -2.11 -11.26
N PRO A 344 -2.89 -1.79 -11.61
CA PRO A 344 -1.96 -2.75 -12.19
C PRO A 344 -1.53 -3.85 -11.21
N ARG A 345 -1.80 -3.72 -9.92
CA ARG A 345 -1.37 -4.70 -8.90
C ARG A 345 -2.50 -5.28 -8.06
N GLY A 346 -3.75 -5.09 -8.48
CA GLY A 346 -4.94 -5.43 -7.69
C GLY A 346 -5.41 -4.29 -6.79
N ALA A 347 -6.37 -4.58 -5.90
CA ALA A 347 -7.05 -3.56 -5.09
C ALA A 347 -6.07 -2.83 -4.18
N CYS A 348 -5.71 -1.59 -4.53
CA CYS A 348 -4.76 -0.81 -3.76
C CYS A 348 -5.06 0.68 -3.89
N HIS A 349 -5.41 1.33 -2.78
CA HIS A 349 -5.79 2.74 -2.75
C HIS A 349 -4.60 3.64 -3.12
N GLN A 350 -3.36 3.21 -2.88
CA GLN A 350 -2.18 3.95 -3.33
C GLN A 350 -1.99 3.96 -4.87
N ARG A 351 -2.79 3.22 -5.64
CA ARG A 351 -2.76 3.21 -7.12
C ARG A 351 -3.96 3.97 -7.68
N GLY A 352 -4.28 5.12 -7.09
CA GLY A 352 -5.50 5.87 -7.33
C GLY A 352 -6.37 5.89 -6.08
N ASP A 353 -6.05 6.80 -5.17
CA ASP A 353 -6.80 7.16 -3.96
C ASP A 353 -7.94 8.10 -4.37
N TYR A 354 -8.80 7.63 -5.27
CA TYR A 354 -9.84 8.41 -5.92
C TYR A 354 -10.82 9.04 -4.93
N TYR A 355 -11.03 8.40 -3.77
CA TYR A 355 -11.79 8.99 -2.67
C TYR A 355 -11.31 10.40 -2.30
N ALA A 356 -10.02 10.73 -2.50
CA ALA A 356 -9.49 12.07 -2.25
C ALA A 356 -10.11 13.14 -3.18
N LEU A 357 -10.42 12.79 -4.43
CA LEU A 357 -11.11 13.68 -5.37
C LEU A 357 -12.58 13.89 -4.99
N GLU A 358 -13.22 12.83 -4.50
CA GLU A 358 -14.61 12.87 -4.06
C GLU A 358 -14.78 13.45 -2.63
N LEU A 359 -13.67 13.72 -1.94
CA LEU A 359 -13.56 14.56 -0.74
C LEU A 359 -13.29 16.04 -1.06
N GLY A 360 -13.37 16.44 -2.34
CA GLY A 360 -13.14 17.82 -2.77
C GLY A 360 -11.75 18.08 -3.35
N GLY A 361 -10.93 17.05 -3.55
CA GLY A 361 -9.67 17.17 -4.27
C GLY A 361 -9.87 17.50 -5.75
N PHE A 362 -8.95 18.27 -6.32
CA PHE A 362 -8.96 18.65 -7.73
C PHE A 362 -7.51 18.75 -8.24
N VAL A 363 -7.32 18.56 -9.55
CA VAL A 363 -6.01 18.66 -10.23
C VAL A 363 -6.21 19.41 -11.55
N PRO A 364 -6.19 20.76 -11.53
CA PRO A 364 -6.55 21.59 -12.68
C PRO A 364 -5.66 21.35 -13.89
N GLU A 365 -4.36 21.07 -13.68
CA GLU A 365 -3.40 20.88 -14.76
C GLU A 365 -3.78 19.73 -15.71
N ILE A 366 -4.59 18.77 -15.26
CA ILE A 366 -5.08 17.64 -16.07
C ILE A 366 -6.61 17.61 -16.15
N GLY A 367 -7.28 18.71 -15.79
CA GLY A 367 -8.73 18.86 -15.89
C GLY A 367 -9.52 17.96 -14.95
N ILE A 368 -8.97 17.58 -13.80
CA ILE A 368 -9.73 16.85 -12.77
C ILE A 368 -10.36 17.86 -11.82
N MET A 369 -11.69 17.76 -11.67
CA MET A 369 -12.48 18.52 -10.72
C MET A 369 -13.04 17.60 -9.64
N ALA A 370 -13.48 18.17 -8.52
CA ALA A 370 -14.20 17.44 -7.48
C ALA A 370 -15.49 16.83 -8.06
N GLY A 371 -15.84 15.63 -7.62
CA GLY A 371 -17.00 14.90 -8.13
C GLY A 371 -17.86 14.28 -7.03
N GLU A 372 -19.10 13.94 -7.38
CA GLU A 372 -20.10 13.40 -6.46
C GLU A 372 -19.86 11.94 -6.08
N ARG A 373 -19.91 11.62 -4.79
CA ARG A 373 -19.50 10.31 -4.25
C ARG A 373 -20.28 9.09 -4.77
N ALA A 374 -21.58 9.25 -5.01
CA ALA A 374 -22.51 8.13 -5.27
C ALA A 374 -22.83 7.91 -6.76
N GLN A 375 -22.23 8.69 -7.67
CA GLN A 375 -22.52 8.61 -9.11
C GLN A 375 -21.45 7.78 -9.84
N SER A 376 -21.87 6.90 -10.76
CA SER A 376 -20.94 6.10 -11.58
C SER A 376 -20.55 6.78 -12.91
N ILE A 377 -21.46 7.55 -13.52
CA ILE A 377 -21.19 8.28 -14.77
C ILE A 377 -20.15 9.39 -14.53
N GLY A 378 -19.22 9.54 -15.46
CA GLY A 378 -18.19 10.59 -15.42
C GLY A 378 -17.05 10.29 -14.45
N LYS A 379 -16.87 9.03 -14.06
CA LYS A 379 -15.83 8.61 -13.10
C LYS A 379 -14.66 7.89 -13.75
N GLY A 380 -14.87 7.25 -14.89
CA GLY A 380 -13.82 6.44 -15.52
C GLY A 380 -12.64 7.26 -16.02
N GLU A 381 -12.90 8.34 -16.76
CA GLU A 381 -11.83 9.21 -17.28
C GLU A 381 -11.03 9.89 -16.15
N PRO A 382 -11.65 10.59 -15.17
CA PRO A 382 -10.88 11.17 -14.09
C PRO A 382 -10.11 10.13 -13.27
N ALA A 383 -10.64 8.91 -13.12
CA ALA A 383 -9.94 7.84 -12.41
C ALA A 383 -8.68 7.41 -13.18
N ALA A 384 -8.79 7.20 -14.49
CA ALA A 384 -7.64 6.93 -15.34
C ALA A 384 -6.57 8.02 -15.23
N LYS A 385 -7.02 9.29 -15.29
CA LYS A 385 -6.11 10.43 -15.18
C LYS A 385 -5.38 10.46 -13.84
N TYR A 386 -6.13 10.26 -12.76
CA TYR A 386 -5.60 10.29 -11.40
C TYR A 386 -4.66 9.12 -11.12
N GLN A 387 -4.94 7.94 -11.66
CA GLN A 387 -4.05 6.79 -11.55
C GLN A 387 -2.70 7.04 -12.22
N ALA A 388 -2.70 7.63 -13.43
CA ALA A 388 -1.46 8.01 -14.10
C ALA A 388 -0.65 9.03 -13.26
N LEU A 389 -1.32 10.02 -12.65
CA LEU A 389 -0.69 10.96 -11.72
C LEU A 389 -0.08 10.23 -10.52
N LYS A 390 -0.81 9.31 -9.88
CA LYS A 390 -0.29 8.57 -8.72
C LYS A 390 0.86 7.63 -9.09
N ASP A 391 0.92 7.17 -10.33
CA ASP A 391 2.04 6.39 -10.83
C ASP A 391 3.29 7.27 -11.09
N LEU A 392 3.10 8.53 -11.48
CA LEU A 392 4.18 9.52 -11.55
C LEU A 392 4.78 9.81 -10.17
N PHE A 393 3.95 9.96 -9.12
CA PHE A 393 4.46 10.10 -7.74
C PHE A 393 5.40 8.96 -7.36
N ASP A 394 5.06 7.72 -7.71
CA ASP A 394 5.94 6.56 -7.43
C ASP A 394 7.23 6.60 -8.26
N THR A 395 7.16 7.09 -9.49
CA THR A 395 8.34 7.21 -10.39
C THR A 395 9.32 8.26 -9.86
N LEU A 396 8.80 9.38 -9.35
CA LEU A 396 9.60 10.43 -8.69
C LEU A 396 9.99 10.08 -7.25
N LEU A 397 9.51 8.96 -6.71
CA LEU A 397 9.67 8.54 -5.32
C LEU A 397 9.16 9.59 -4.31
N LEU A 398 8.11 10.32 -4.69
CA LEU A 398 7.45 11.32 -3.85
C LEU A 398 6.35 10.68 -3.01
N CYS A 399 6.22 11.14 -1.76
CA CYS A 399 5.12 10.73 -0.89
C CYS A 399 3.78 11.24 -1.45
N LYS A 400 2.79 10.36 -1.58
CA LYS A 400 1.44 10.69 -2.10
C LYS A 400 0.60 11.54 -1.16
N MET A 401 1.03 11.70 0.10
CA MET A 401 0.45 12.68 1.03
C MET A 401 0.97 14.09 0.79
N SER A 402 1.98 14.26 -0.08
CA SER A 402 2.44 15.59 -0.47
C SER A 402 1.36 16.25 -1.35
N PRO A 403 0.88 17.45 -0.99
CA PRO A 403 -0.03 18.22 -1.83
C PRO A 403 0.66 18.88 -3.03
N ALA A 404 1.94 18.58 -3.30
CA ALA A 404 2.70 19.20 -4.39
C ALA A 404 1.96 19.06 -5.74
N THR A 405 1.96 20.15 -6.51
CA THR A 405 1.28 20.22 -7.80
C THR A 405 2.16 19.66 -8.93
N LEU A 406 1.58 19.38 -10.10
CA LEU A 406 2.35 18.91 -11.26
C LEU A 406 3.37 19.97 -11.69
N THR A 407 2.99 21.24 -11.62
CA THR A 407 3.88 22.38 -11.88
C THR A 407 5.09 22.38 -10.95
N GLN A 408 4.87 22.27 -9.64
CA GLN A 408 5.97 22.24 -8.66
C GLN A 408 6.90 21.03 -8.86
N MET A 409 6.34 19.88 -9.24
CA MET A 409 7.14 18.68 -9.55
C MET A 409 8.00 18.89 -10.79
N ALA A 410 7.45 19.48 -11.85
CA ALA A 410 8.18 19.77 -13.09
C ALA A 410 9.31 20.78 -12.84
N GLU A 411 9.04 21.86 -12.11
CA GLU A 411 10.05 22.86 -11.75
C GLU A 411 11.19 22.24 -10.93
N ALA A 412 10.87 21.43 -9.93
CA ALA A 412 11.89 20.74 -9.13
C ALA A 412 12.71 19.75 -9.97
N LEU A 413 12.07 18.96 -10.84
CA LEU A 413 12.77 18.00 -11.69
C LEU A 413 13.69 18.70 -12.69
N ASN A 414 13.22 19.78 -13.32
CA ASN A 414 14.02 20.57 -14.26
C ASN A 414 15.23 21.21 -13.56
N ALA A 415 15.05 21.77 -12.35
CA ALA A 415 16.16 22.32 -11.57
C ALA A 415 17.20 21.25 -11.17
N ILE A 416 16.76 20.03 -10.87
CA ILE A 416 17.67 18.91 -10.55
C ILE A 416 18.45 18.45 -11.78
N THR A 417 17.77 18.26 -12.90
CA THR A 417 18.28 17.52 -14.06
C THR A 417 18.82 18.40 -15.18
N GLY A 418 18.45 19.67 -15.22
CA GLY A 418 18.67 20.56 -16.37
C GLY A 418 17.74 20.28 -17.55
N TRP A 419 16.70 19.47 -17.35
CA TRP A 419 15.69 19.19 -18.37
C TRP A 419 14.67 20.34 -18.50
N SER A 420 13.76 20.20 -19.46
CA SER A 420 12.76 21.20 -19.83
C SER A 420 11.34 20.61 -19.93
N PHE A 421 10.94 19.82 -18.93
CA PHE A 421 9.58 19.26 -18.86
C PHE A 421 8.55 20.36 -18.55
N SER A 422 7.48 20.43 -19.33
CA SER A 422 6.24 21.08 -18.89
C SER A 422 5.46 20.16 -17.92
N PRO A 423 4.45 20.69 -17.18
CA PRO A 423 3.61 19.85 -16.32
C PRO A 423 2.91 18.71 -17.09
N ILE A 424 2.51 18.95 -18.34
CA ILE A 424 1.85 17.94 -19.20
C ILE A 424 2.85 16.91 -19.72
N ASP A 425 4.07 17.34 -20.10
CA ASP A 425 5.12 16.40 -20.49
C ASP A 425 5.44 15.44 -19.34
N LEU A 426 5.52 15.97 -18.11
CA LEU A 426 5.79 15.19 -16.92
C LEU A 426 4.63 14.23 -16.61
N TYR A 427 3.40 14.70 -16.72
CA TYR A 427 2.20 13.87 -16.56
C TYR A 427 2.17 12.69 -17.54
N THR A 428 2.57 12.92 -18.79
CA THR A 428 2.65 11.87 -19.84
C THR A 428 3.60 10.73 -19.43
N CYS A 429 4.62 10.97 -18.60
CA CYS A 429 5.45 9.91 -18.04
C CYS A 429 4.67 8.97 -17.11
N GLY A 430 3.70 9.49 -16.36
CA GLY A 430 2.77 8.69 -15.56
C GLY A 430 1.88 7.80 -16.43
N GLU A 431 1.32 8.34 -17.51
CA GLU A 431 0.54 7.57 -18.48
C GLU A 431 1.36 6.46 -19.14
N ARG A 432 2.60 6.76 -19.51
CA ARG A 432 3.55 5.80 -20.06
C ARG A 432 3.81 4.65 -19.09
N SER A 433 4.13 4.96 -17.84
CA SER A 433 4.40 3.97 -16.80
C SER A 433 3.19 3.07 -16.54
N LEU A 434 1.98 3.63 -16.48
CA LEU A 434 0.75 2.87 -16.29
C LEU A 434 0.47 1.92 -17.47
N ASN A 435 0.67 2.37 -18.71
CA ASN A 435 0.48 1.54 -19.91
C ASN A 435 1.53 0.43 -20.04
N ILE A 436 2.78 0.65 -19.65
CA ILE A 436 3.80 -0.42 -19.57
C ILE A 436 3.34 -1.50 -18.59
N LYS A 437 2.89 -1.11 -17.39
CA LYS A 437 2.42 -2.07 -16.37
C LYS A 437 1.20 -2.85 -16.87
N ARG A 438 0.28 -2.18 -17.58
CA ARG A 438 -0.86 -2.85 -18.21
C ARG A 438 -0.40 -3.87 -19.26
N ALA A 439 0.52 -3.50 -20.15
CA ALA A 439 1.07 -4.41 -21.15
C ALA A 439 1.73 -5.64 -20.51
N ILE A 440 2.53 -5.46 -19.44
CA ILE A 440 3.12 -6.57 -18.67
C ILE A 440 2.02 -7.49 -18.15
N ASN A 441 0.98 -6.93 -17.52
CA ASN A 441 -0.14 -7.71 -17.00
C ASN A 441 -0.87 -8.50 -18.09
N ASN A 442 -1.10 -7.89 -19.26
CA ASN A 442 -1.72 -8.58 -20.39
C ASN A 442 -0.84 -9.73 -20.91
N LYS A 443 0.47 -9.55 -20.96
CA LYS A 443 1.42 -10.64 -21.31
C LYS A 443 1.42 -11.77 -20.28
N LEU A 444 1.17 -11.45 -19.01
CA LEU A 444 0.99 -12.42 -17.93
C LEU A 444 -0.43 -13.00 -17.86
N GLY A 445 -1.29 -12.73 -18.84
CA GLY A 445 -2.60 -13.36 -19.00
C GLY A 445 -3.78 -12.56 -18.44
N MET A 446 -3.56 -11.38 -17.88
CA MET A 446 -4.67 -10.54 -17.42
C MET A 446 -5.45 -9.93 -18.59
N THR A 447 -6.76 -9.83 -18.42
CA THR A 447 -7.69 -9.29 -19.42
C THR A 447 -8.69 -8.34 -18.79
N ARG A 448 -9.61 -7.80 -19.60
CA ARG A 448 -10.75 -7.03 -19.11
C ARG A 448 -11.62 -7.80 -18.11
N LYS A 449 -11.62 -9.13 -18.12
CA LYS A 449 -12.41 -9.94 -17.17
C LYS A 449 -11.91 -9.83 -15.72
N ASP A 450 -10.64 -9.46 -15.54
CA ASP A 450 -10.00 -9.32 -14.23
C ASP A 450 -10.20 -7.93 -13.63
N ASP A 451 -10.65 -6.95 -14.43
CA ASP A 451 -10.96 -5.60 -13.97
C ASP A 451 -12.39 -5.55 -13.44
N ARG A 452 -12.59 -6.07 -12.22
CA ARG A 452 -13.91 -6.14 -11.57
C ARG A 452 -13.81 -5.93 -10.06
N MET A 453 -14.94 -5.61 -9.44
CA MET A 453 -15.11 -5.67 -7.98
C MET A 453 -15.81 -6.98 -7.58
N PRO A 454 -15.43 -7.62 -6.47
CA PRO A 454 -16.14 -8.79 -5.96
C PRO A 454 -17.49 -8.39 -5.35
N GLY A 455 -18.48 -9.27 -5.44
CA GLY A 455 -19.83 -9.06 -4.94
C GLY A 455 -19.89 -8.56 -3.48
N ILE A 456 -19.08 -9.11 -2.57
CA ILE A 456 -19.05 -8.69 -1.17
C ILE A 456 -18.76 -7.18 -0.97
N ALA A 457 -17.99 -6.58 -1.88
CA ALA A 457 -17.61 -5.17 -1.85
C ALA A 457 -18.41 -4.29 -2.84
N ALA A 458 -19.28 -4.89 -3.66
CA ALA A 458 -20.11 -4.17 -4.63
C ALA A 458 -21.60 -4.15 -4.23
N ARG A 459 -22.09 -5.16 -3.50
CA ARG A 459 -23.48 -5.22 -3.03
C ARG A 459 -23.80 -4.08 -2.06
N ALA A 460 -24.93 -3.43 -2.27
CA ALA A 460 -25.40 -2.33 -1.43
C ALA A 460 -25.44 -2.71 0.06
N LEU A 461 -25.02 -1.76 0.91
CA LEU A 461 -25.19 -1.85 2.36
C LEU A 461 -26.61 -1.42 2.76
N ALA A 462 -27.07 -1.94 3.89
CA ALA A 462 -28.35 -1.58 4.51
C ALA A 462 -28.22 -0.48 5.59
N GLU A 463 -27.01 0.06 5.80
CA GLU A 463 -26.71 1.08 6.81
C GLU A 463 -25.65 2.07 6.32
N GLY A 464 -25.47 3.17 7.06
CA GLY A 464 -24.48 4.21 6.79
C GLY A 464 -24.90 5.16 5.66
N SER A 465 -24.08 6.19 5.41
CA SER A 465 -24.36 7.19 4.38
C SER A 465 -24.27 6.67 2.94
N SER A 466 -23.75 5.45 2.75
CA SER A 466 -23.68 4.74 1.45
C SER A 466 -24.78 3.70 1.28
N MET A 467 -25.81 3.71 2.13
CA MET A 467 -26.94 2.78 2.05
C MET A 467 -27.57 2.80 0.65
N GLY A 468 -27.81 1.62 0.09
CA GLY A 468 -28.43 1.48 -1.24
C GLY A 468 -27.50 1.78 -2.43
N VAL A 469 -26.27 2.24 -2.20
CA VAL A 469 -25.32 2.57 -3.28
C VAL A 469 -24.65 1.30 -3.82
N THR A 470 -24.51 1.21 -5.14
CA THR A 470 -23.79 0.12 -5.84
C THR A 470 -23.04 0.71 -7.04
N PRO A 471 -21.77 0.34 -7.26
CA PRO A 471 -21.01 0.82 -8.42
C PRO A 471 -21.50 0.19 -9.73
N ASP A 472 -21.82 1.01 -10.73
CA ASP A 472 -21.97 0.55 -12.11
C ASP A 472 -20.58 0.44 -12.76
N MET A 473 -19.98 -0.74 -12.61
CA MET A 473 -18.64 -1.01 -13.11
C MET A 473 -18.57 -0.98 -14.65
N ASP A 474 -19.62 -1.35 -15.37
CA ASP A 474 -19.57 -1.42 -16.83
C ASP A 474 -19.47 -0.02 -17.44
N THR A 475 -20.27 0.92 -16.94
CA THR A 475 -20.21 2.33 -17.31
C THR A 475 -18.83 2.92 -17.02
N MET A 476 -18.34 2.79 -15.78
CA MET A 476 -17.05 3.36 -15.38
C MET A 476 -15.87 2.76 -16.15
N LEU A 477 -15.89 1.44 -16.41
CA LEU A 477 -14.83 0.78 -17.16
C LEU A 477 -14.82 1.23 -18.63
N LYS A 478 -15.98 1.43 -19.26
CA LYS A 478 -16.07 1.93 -20.64
C LYS A 478 -15.43 3.30 -20.76
N GLU A 479 -15.77 4.22 -19.86
CA GLU A 479 -15.17 5.57 -19.80
C GLU A 479 -13.65 5.50 -19.57
N TYR A 480 -13.21 4.68 -18.61
CA TYR A 480 -11.79 4.50 -18.29
C TYR A 480 -11.01 3.97 -19.51
N TYR A 481 -11.53 2.92 -20.15
CA TYR A 481 -10.88 2.27 -21.30
C TYR A 481 -10.85 3.18 -22.52
N ALA A 482 -11.91 3.94 -22.76
CA ALA A 482 -11.96 4.93 -23.82
C ALA A 482 -10.86 5.98 -23.65
N TYR A 483 -10.71 6.56 -22.45
CA TYR A 483 -9.65 7.52 -22.17
C TYR A 483 -8.25 6.91 -22.33
N MET A 484 -8.04 5.73 -21.76
CA MET A 484 -6.75 5.04 -21.81
C MET A 484 -6.43 4.47 -23.21
N LYS A 485 -7.39 4.49 -24.14
CA LYS A 485 -7.33 3.82 -25.45
C LYS A 485 -6.93 2.34 -25.31
N TRP A 486 -7.59 1.65 -24.40
CA TRP A 486 -7.48 0.21 -24.19
C TRP A 486 -8.59 -0.52 -24.94
N ASP A 487 -8.25 -1.63 -25.59
CA ASP A 487 -9.21 -2.48 -26.26
C ASP A 487 -10.16 -3.14 -25.24
N TRP A 488 -11.47 -3.00 -25.45
CA TRP A 488 -12.49 -3.47 -24.52
C TRP A 488 -12.47 -4.99 -24.31
N ASN A 489 -12.21 -5.75 -25.38
CA ASN A 489 -12.34 -7.20 -25.34
C ASN A 489 -11.11 -7.86 -24.70
N THR A 490 -9.92 -7.45 -25.13
CA THR A 490 -8.65 -8.01 -24.66
C THR A 490 -8.15 -7.32 -23.40
N GLY A 491 -8.53 -6.06 -23.18
CA GLY A 491 -7.98 -5.21 -22.15
C GLY A 491 -6.57 -4.68 -22.47
N LYS A 492 -6.04 -4.92 -23.68
CA LYS A 492 -4.70 -4.46 -24.07
C LYS A 492 -4.71 -2.97 -24.40
N PRO A 493 -3.66 -2.20 -24.08
CA PRO A 493 -3.43 -0.91 -24.69
C PRO A 493 -3.35 -1.06 -26.21
N THR A 494 -4.06 -0.21 -26.95
CA THR A 494 -4.01 -0.24 -28.42
C THR A 494 -2.59 0.03 -28.91
N LYS A 495 -2.23 -0.54 -30.08
CA LYS A 495 -0.92 -0.34 -30.70
C LYS A 495 -0.63 1.16 -30.91
N ASP A 496 -1.64 1.91 -31.37
CA ASP A 496 -1.51 3.34 -31.63
C ASP A 496 -1.27 4.13 -30.34
N ARG A 497 -1.97 3.81 -29.24
CA ARG A 497 -1.74 4.43 -27.93
C ARG A 497 -0.32 4.21 -27.42
N LEU A 498 0.21 3.00 -27.58
CA LEU A 498 1.59 2.70 -27.18
C LEU A 498 2.59 3.50 -28.01
N ILE A 499 2.37 3.62 -29.33
CA ILE A 499 3.22 4.44 -30.21
C ILE A 499 3.13 5.93 -29.85
N GLU A 500 1.94 6.45 -29.58
CA GLU A 500 1.69 7.83 -29.11
C GLU A 500 2.48 8.15 -27.84
N LEU A 501 2.54 7.20 -26.89
CA LEU A 501 3.29 7.33 -25.65
C LEU A 501 4.80 7.09 -25.81
N GLY A 502 5.30 6.82 -27.02
CA GLY A 502 6.72 6.56 -27.30
C GLY A 502 7.18 5.13 -26.95
N LEU A 503 6.24 4.17 -26.83
CA LEU A 503 6.48 2.78 -26.42
C LEU A 503 6.44 1.81 -27.61
N ARG A 504 7.21 2.09 -28.66
CA ARG A 504 7.21 1.29 -29.90
C ARG A 504 7.66 -0.17 -29.68
N ASP A 505 8.62 -0.37 -28.78
CA ASP A 505 9.12 -1.67 -28.34
C ASP A 505 8.04 -2.47 -27.62
N VAL A 506 7.32 -1.85 -26.68
CA VAL A 506 6.18 -2.48 -25.98
C VAL A 506 5.04 -2.77 -26.96
N ALA A 507 4.76 -1.87 -27.90
CA ALA A 507 3.76 -2.08 -28.93
C ALA A 507 4.08 -3.29 -29.80
N LYS A 508 5.34 -3.44 -30.19
CA LYS A 508 5.82 -4.60 -30.94
C LYS A 508 5.67 -5.88 -30.11
N ASP A 509 6.12 -5.86 -28.85
CA ASP A 509 6.17 -7.03 -27.97
C ASP A 509 4.78 -7.53 -27.49
N LEU A 510 3.78 -6.66 -27.42
CA LEU A 510 2.43 -7.00 -26.98
C LEU A 510 1.51 -7.48 -28.12
N TRP A 511 1.80 -7.02 -29.34
CA TRP A 511 1.00 -7.27 -30.55
C TRP A 511 1.69 -8.14 -31.60
N SER A 512 2.93 -8.60 -31.35
CA SER A 512 3.53 -9.74 -32.03
C SER A 512 2.98 -11.04 -31.45
#